data_AF-A0A060BR29-F1
#
_entry.id   AF-A0A060BR29-F1
#
_cell.length_a   1.000
_cell.length_b   1.000
_cell.length_c   1.000
_cell.angle_alpha   90.00
_cell.angle_beta   90.00
_cell.angle_gamma   90.00
#
_symmetry.space_group_name_H-M   'P 1'
#
loop_
_entity.id
_entity.type
_entity.pdbx_description
1 polymer ?
#
loop_
_entity_poly.entity_id
_entity_poly.type
_entity_poly.pdbx_seq_one_letter_code
_entity_poly.pdbx_strand_id
1 'polypeptide(L)'
;MIHILNVNLLSITQEELLARMHSGVLYTPNLDHLVKLQYDKAFYNAYQQADWVICDSRILYWMSKLLKDSIPEPIPGSSFFTAFYGY
;
A
#
# COMPACT_ATOMS: atom_id res chain seq x y z
N MET A 1 -10.40 2.93 -3.35
CA MET A 1 -9.51 2.82 -2.18
C MET A 1 -10.10 1.82 -1.21
N ILE A 2 -9.27 1.07 -0.50
CA ILE A 2 -9.66 0.11 0.53
C ILE A 2 -9.18 0.65 1.87
N HIS A 3 -10.09 0.78 2.83
CA HIS A 3 -9.77 1.28 4.16
C HIS A 3 -9.58 0.12 5.13
N ILE A 4 -8.41 0.04 5.76
CA ILE A 4 -8.10 -0.98 6.76
C ILE A 4 -7.48 -0.26 7.96
N LEU A 5 -8.14 -0.31 9.13
CA LEU A 5 -7.71 0.42 10.32
C LEU A 5 -7.46 1.91 10.01
N ASN A 6 -6.28 2.47 10.32
CA ASN A 6 -5.94 3.87 10.06
C ASN A 6 -5.21 4.08 8.73
N VAL A 7 -5.30 3.15 7.76
CA VAL A 7 -4.65 3.30 6.45
C VAL A 7 -5.64 3.20 5.29
N ASN A 8 -5.46 4.09 4.31
CA ASN A 8 -6.13 4.03 3.02
C ASN A 8 -5.19 3.42 1.99
N LEU A 9 -5.56 2.25 1.47
CA LEU A 9 -4.79 1.54 0.46
C LEU A 9 -5.41 1.78 -0.92
N LEU A 10 -4.57 1.99 -1.93
CA LEU A 10 -4.99 1.95 -3.31
C LEU A 10 -5.37 0.51 -3.69
N SER A 11 -6.50 0.36 -4.37
CA SER A 11 -6.89 -0.90 -5.00
C SER A 11 -6.44 -0.83 -6.44
N ILE A 12 -5.22 -1.28 -6.70
CA ILE A 12 -4.51 -1.15 -7.98
C ILE A 12 -3.56 -2.34 -8.15
N THR A 13 -3.32 -2.76 -9.38
CA THR A 13 -2.28 -3.77 -9.69
C THR A 13 -0.91 -3.13 -9.78
N GLN A 14 0.16 -3.94 -9.76
CA GLN A 14 1.53 -3.52 -9.97
C GLN A 14 1.70 -2.90 -11.37
N GLU A 15 1.08 -3.49 -12.39
CA GLU A 15 1.11 -2.98 -13.76
C GLU A 15 0.49 -1.58 -13.85
N GLU A 16 -0.69 -1.39 -13.25
CA GLU A 16 -1.36 -0.10 -13.20
C GLU A 16 -0.56 0.93 -12.40
N LEU A 17 0.09 0.51 -11.31
CA LEU A 17 0.96 1.38 -10.52
C LEU A 17 2.18 1.84 -11.33
N LEU A 18 2.87 0.92 -12.01
CA LEU A 18 4.02 1.23 -12.88
C LEU A 18 3.63 2.23 -13.98
N ALA A 19 2.47 2.03 -14.60
CA ALA A 19 1.99 2.91 -15.67
C ALA A 19 1.61 4.32 -15.20
N ARG A 20 1.25 4.51 -13.92
CA ARG A 20 0.73 5.78 -13.39
C ARG A 20 1.74 6.53 -12.50
N MET A 21 2.65 5.82 -11.84
CA MET A 21 3.56 6.40 -10.86
C MET A 21 4.79 7.00 -11.54
N HIS A 22 4.72 8.27 -11.94
CA HIS A 22 5.89 8.98 -12.50
C HIS A 22 6.73 9.68 -11.41
N SER A 23 6.10 10.07 -10.31
CA SER A 23 6.74 10.77 -9.19
C SER A 23 5.88 10.65 -7.92
N GLY A 24 6.46 11.03 -6.79
CA GLY A 24 5.77 11.12 -5.50
C GLY A 24 6.35 10.18 -4.45
N VAL A 25 5.70 10.14 -3.29
CA VAL A 25 6.07 9.28 -2.15
C VAL A 25 5.23 8.02 -2.19
N LEU A 26 5.92 6.87 -2.26
CA LEU A 26 5.32 5.54 -2.18
C LEU A 26 5.56 4.92 -0.81
N TYR A 27 4.48 4.47 -0.17
CA TYR A 27 4.53 3.60 0.99
C TYR A 27 3.95 2.22 0.66
N THR A 28 4.68 1.19 1.10
CA THR A 28 4.31 -0.21 0.96
C THR A 28 4.06 -0.81 2.35
N PRO A 29 3.03 -0.36 3.09
CA PRO A 29 2.77 -0.85 4.44
C PRO A 29 2.62 -2.37 4.50
N ASN A 30 3.43 -2.98 5.38
CA ASN A 30 3.20 -4.32 5.90
C ASN A 30 2.40 -4.24 7.22
N LEU A 31 2.23 -5.37 7.92
CA LEU A 31 1.45 -5.42 9.16
C LEU A 31 2.01 -4.55 10.29
N ASP A 32 3.33 -4.45 10.44
CA ASP A 32 3.97 -3.64 11.50
C ASP A 32 3.60 -2.16 11.35
N HIS A 33 3.58 -1.67 10.11
CA HIS A 33 3.20 -0.28 9.83
C HIS A 33 1.74 -0.02 10.21
N LEU A 34 0.82 -0.96 9.95
CA LEU A 34 -0.59 -0.82 10.34
C LEU A 34 -0.74 -0.70 11.85
N VAL A 35 0.02 -1.49 12.61
CA VAL A 35 0.03 -1.44 14.08
C VAL A 35 0.56 -0.08 14.55
N LYS A 36 1.69 0.39 14.02
CA LYS A 36 2.25 1.72 14.35
C LYS A 36 1.30 2.86 14.05
N LEU A 37 0.58 2.80 12.93
CA LEU A 37 -0.43 3.80 12.55
C LEU A 37 -1.59 3.94 13.54
N GLN A 38 -1.77 3.01 14.48
CA GLN A 38 -2.83 3.10 15.50
C GLN A 38 -2.45 4.01 16.67
N TYR A 39 -1.15 4.20 16.95
CA TYR A 39 -0.70 4.92 18.15
C TYR A 39 0.38 5.97 17.90
N ASP A 40 1.12 5.90 16.78
CA ASP A 40 2.11 6.91 16.43
C ASP A 40 1.50 7.99 15.52
N LYS A 41 1.16 9.12 16.14
CA LYS A 41 0.55 10.26 15.45
C LYS A 41 1.49 10.91 14.42
N ALA A 42 2.79 10.95 14.68
CA ALA A 42 3.75 11.54 13.74
C ALA A 42 3.87 10.65 12.49
N PHE A 43 3.94 9.33 12.69
CA PHE A 43 3.94 8.35 11.60
C PHE A 43 2.64 8.40 10.80
N TYR A 44 1.49 8.49 11.47
CA TYR A 44 0.20 8.68 10.82
C TYR A 44 0.17 9.93 9.94
N ASN A 45 0.60 11.08 10.48
CA ASN A 45 0.63 12.33 9.71
C ASN A 45 1.57 12.28 8.51
N ALA A 46 2.67 11.50 8.57
CA ALA A 46 3.53 11.25 7.42
C ALA A 46 2.82 10.42 6.36
N TYR A 47 2.09 9.36 6.76
CA TYR A 47 1.25 8.55 5.86
C TYR A 47 0.19 9.37 5.12
N GLN A 48 -0.41 10.37 5.77
CA GLN A 48 -1.41 11.24 5.16
C GLN A 48 -0.85 12.14 4.03
N GLN A 49 0.48 12.27 3.93
CA GLN A 49 1.14 13.07 2.89
C GLN A 49 1.64 12.22 1.71
N ALA A 50 1.45 10.89 1.76
CA ALA A 50 1.90 10.00 0.69
C ALA A 50 0.98 10.07 -0.53
N ASP A 51 1.59 10.09 -1.71
CA ASP A 51 0.87 10.06 -2.99
C ASP A 51 0.36 8.64 -3.30
N TRP A 52 1.13 7.62 -2.90
CA TRP A 52 0.86 6.22 -3.21
C TRP A 52 0.99 5.36 -1.96
N VAL A 53 -0.10 4.69 -1.57
CA VAL A 53 -0.07 3.73 -0.46
C VAL A 53 -0.63 2.40 -0.96
N ILE A 54 0.20 1.38 -1.05
CA ILE A 54 -0.13 0.07 -1.63
C ILE A 54 0.02 -1.07 -0.63
N CYS A 55 -0.66 -2.18 -0.87
CA CYS A 55 -0.58 -3.34 0.01
C CYS A 55 0.66 -4.19 -0.29
N ASP A 56 1.60 -4.29 0.65
CA ASP A 56 2.71 -5.27 0.58
C ASP A 56 2.34 -6.61 1.27
N SER A 57 1.47 -6.55 2.29
CA SER A 57 1.18 -7.71 3.14
C SER A 57 0.29 -8.77 2.48
N ARG A 58 0.83 -9.98 2.29
CA ARG A 58 0.04 -11.16 1.88
C ARG A 58 -1.10 -11.48 2.86
N ILE A 59 -0.90 -11.24 4.15
CA ILE A 59 -1.93 -11.49 5.17
C ILE A 59 -3.11 -10.53 4.93
N LEU A 60 -2.84 -9.25 4.70
CA LEU A 60 -3.89 -8.26 4.41
C LEU A 60 -4.57 -8.55 3.09
N TYR A 61 -3.82 -8.99 2.06
CA TYR A 61 -4.41 -9.46 0.81
C TYR A 61 -5.44 -10.56 1.06
N TRP A 62 -5.09 -11.62 1.80
CA TRP A 62 -6.03 -12.70 2.12
C TRP A 62 -7.22 -12.22 2.95
N MET A 63 -7.00 -11.41 3.99
CA MET A 63 -8.07 -10.83 4.80
C MET A 63 -9.01 -9.95 3.98
N SER A 64 -8.49 -9.21 3.01
CA SER A 64 -9.28 -8.34 2.14
C SER A 64 -10.25 -9.12 1.25
N LYS A 65 -10.01 -10.42 0.99
CA LYS A 65 -10.94 -11.28 0.25
C LYS A 65 -12.23 -11.56 1.02
N LEU A 66 -12.25 -11.28 2.32
CA LEU A 66 -13.46 -11.32 3.16
C LEU A 66 -14.23 -9.99 3.14
N LEU A 67 -13.62 -8.92 2.63
CA LEU A 67 -14.25 -7.61 2.47
C LEU A 67 -14.95 -7.52 1.12
N LYS A 68 -15.91 -6.59 1.00
CA LYS A 68 -16.62 -6.33 -0.25
C LYS A 68 -15.68 -5.88 -1.37
N ASP A 69 -14.72 -5.01 -1.02
CA ASP A 69 -13.67 -4.55 -1.91
C ASP A 69 -12.35 -5.22 -1.52
N SER A 70 -11.88 -6.12 -2.38
CA SER A 70 -10.65 -6.87 -2.13
C SER A 70 -9.44 -6.22 -2.77
N ILE A 71 -8.28 -6.38 -2.12
CA ILE A 71 -6.99 -5.99 -2.68
C ILE A 71 -6.73 -6.92 -3.89
N PRO A 72 -6.40 -6.36 -5.08
CA PRO A 72 -6.25 -7.15 -6.29
C PRO A 72 -5.03 -8.07 -6.21
N GLU A 73 -3.90 -7.55 -5.73
CA GLU A 73 -2.69 -8.29 -5.46
C GLU A 73 -1.84 -7.61 -4.37
N PRO A 74 -0.99 -8.37 -3.64
CA PRO A 74 0.07 -7.78 -2.85
C PRO A 74 1.21 -7.32 -3.78
N ILE A 75 1.73 -6.12 -3.56
CA ILE A 75 2.83 -5.51 -4.31
C ILE A 75 4.00 -5.32 -3.33
N PRO A 76 4.95 -6.27 -3.28
CA PRO A 76 6.12 -6.14 -2.41
C PRO A 76 6.99 -4.96 -2.84
N GLY A 77 7.42 -4.13 -1.90
CA GLY A 77 8.20 -2.92 -2.21
C GLY A 77 9.51 -3.21 -2.96
N SER A 78 10.18 -4.32 -2.62
CA SER A 78 11.42 -4.75 -3.29
C SER A 78 11.19 -5.19 -4.74
N SER A 79 10.13 -5.94 -4.99
CA SER A 79 9.73 -6.38 -6.33
C SER A 79 9.30 -5.20 -7.18
N PHE A 80 8.47 -4.31 -6.64
CA PHE A 80 8.05 -3.09 -7.33
C PHE A 80 9.24 -2.19 -7.66
N PHE A 81 10.15 -1.94 -6.71
CA PHE A 81 11.33 -1.10 -6.95
C PHE A 81 12.17 -1.60 -8.12
N THR A 82 12.37 -2.92 -8.21
CA THR A 82 13.10 -3.54 -9.32
C THR A 82 12.37 -3.36 -10.65
N ALA A 83 11.05 -3.55 -10.67
CA ALA A 83 10.24 -3.36 -11.86
C ALA A 83 10.19 -1.89 -12.31
N PHE A 84 10.08 -0.95 -11.36
CA PHE A 84 10.04 0.48 -11.61
C PHE A 84 11.32 1.01 -12.24
N TYR A 85 12.48 0.50 -11.83
CA TYR A 85 13.76 0.87 -12.44
C TYR A 85 13.89 0.39 -13.91
N GLY A 86 13.19 -0.67 -14.28
CA GLY A 86 13.20 -1.23 -15.63
C GLY A 86 12.08 -0.74 -16.54
N TYR A 87 11.18 0.11 -16.05
CA TYR A 87 10.02 0.64 -16.77
C TYR A 87 10.33 2.02 -17.36
#